data_AF-A0A817RVQ5-F1
#
_entry.id   AF-A0A817RVQ5-F1
#
_cell.length_a   1.000
_cell.length_b   1.000
_cell.length_c   1.000
_cell.angle_alpha   90.00
_cell.angle_beta   90.00
_cell.angle_gamma   90.00
#
_symmetry.space_group_name_H-M   'P 1'
#
loop_
_entity.id
_entity.type
_entity.pdbx_description
1 polymer ?
#
loop_
_entity_poly.entity_id
_entity_poly.type
_entity_poly.pdbx_seq_one_letter_code
_entity_poly.pdbx_strand_id
1 'polypeptide(L)' 'MREKVLTVEYIQSVGKLCQQYGLKLHMDASRLMNAAVKLDVSPAELVEPCDPVLFCLSKGLVAPVGSLIVDTHEFILQAK' A
#
# COMPACT_ATOMS: atom_id res chain seq x y z
N MET A 1 -14.58 -7.85 13.75
CA MET A 1 -13.92 -8.08 12.45
C MET A 1 -12.51 -8.59 12.69
N ARG A 2 -12.13 -9.76 12.16
CA ARG A 2 -10.75 -10.27 12.22
C ARG A 2 -9.96 -9.63 11.08
N GLU A 3 -9.44 -8.43 11.29
CA GLU A 3 -8.54 -7.81 10.31
C GLU A 3 -7.19 -8.54 10.35
N LYS A 4 -6.94 -9.35 9.31
CA LYS A 4 -5.68 -10.06 9.10
C LYS A 4 -4.69 -9.08 8.49
N VAL A 5 -3.55 -8.90 9.14
CA VAL A 5 -2.46 -8.06 8.64
C VAL A 5 -1.44 -8.98 7.96
N LEU A 6 -1.07 -8.66 6.74
CA LEU A 6 -0.01 -9.36 6.00
C LEU A 6 1.34 -8.94 6.57
N THR A 7 2.27 -9.87 6.74
CA THR A 7 3.59 -9.54 7.25
C THR A 7 4.43 -8.83 6.18
N VAL A 8 5.45 -8.10 6.62
CA VAL A 8 6.39 -7.42 5.71
C VAL A 8 7.07 -8.43 4.78
N GLU A 9 7.48 -9.59 5.31
CA GLU A 9 8.16 -10.63 4.54
C GLU A 9 7.25 -11.21 3.45
N TYR A 10 5.97 -11.38 3.74
CA TYR A 10 5.01 -11.84 2.74
C TYR A 10 4.88 -10.82 1.61
N ILE A 11 4.69 -9.55 1.94
CA ILE A 11 4.53 -8.48 0.95
C ILE A 11 5.80 -8.35 0.08
N GLN A 12 6.98 -8.39 0.70
CA GLN A 12 8.25 -8.42 -0.01
C GLN A 12 8.41 -9.63 -0.94
N SER A 13 7.96 -10.82 -0.51
CA SER A 13 8.01 -12.02 -1.34
C SER A 13 7.15 -11.90 -2.61
N VAL A 14 5.98 -11.26 -2.48
CA VAL A 14 5.09 -10.97 -3.62
C VAL A 14 5.71 -9.92 -4.53
N GLY A 15 6.31 -8.85 -3.97
CA GLY A 15 7.04 -7.85 -4.76
C GLY A 15 8.17 -8.44 -5.60
N LYS A 16 9.00 -9.29 -4.98
CA LYS A 16 10.08 -10.01 -5.69
C LYS A 16 9.54 -10.90 -6.81
N LEU A 17 8.41 -11.57 -6.57
CA LEU A 17 7.75 -12.40 -7.59
C LEU A 17 7.27 -11.53 -8.75
N CYS A 18 6.58 -10.42 -8.48
CA CYS A 18 6.14 -9.48 -9.49
C CYS A 18 7.32 -8.94 -10.32
N GLN A 19 8.41 -8.53 -9.65
CA GLN A 19 9.63 -8.08 -10.31
C GLN A 19 10.23 -9.15 -11.23
N GLN A 20 10.30 -10.41 -10.77
CA GLN A 20 10.81 -11.54 -11.57
C GLN A 20 10.03 -11.74 -12.87
N TYR A 21 8.72 -11.48 -12.86
CA TYR A 21 7.85 -11.62 -14.03
C TYR A 21 7.59 -10.30 -14.77
N GLY A 22 8.23 -9.20 -14.38
CA GLY A 22 7.99 -7.88 -14.98
C GLY A 22 6.57 -7.36 -14.78
N LEU A 23 5.91 -7.78 -13.69
CA LEU A 23 4.57 -7.36 -13.32
C LEU A 23 4.62 -6.21 -12.31
N LYS A 24 3.61 -5.34 -12.36
CA LYS A 24 3.37 -4.34 -11.32
C LYS A 24 2.62 -4.95 -10.13
N LEU A 25 2.91 -4.48 -8.93
CA LEU A 25 2.21 -4.84 -7.69
C LEU A 25 1.39 -3.64 -7.19
N HIS A 26 0.08 -3.69 -7.39
CA HIS A 26 -0.84 -2.73 -6.79
C HIS A 26 -1.23 -3.14 -5.37
N MET A 27 -1.26 -2.19 -4.44
CA MET A 27 -1.77 -2.41 -3.08
C MET A 27 -2.99 -1.54 -2.77
N ASP A 28 -4.13 -2.17 -2.46
CA ASP A 28 -5.25 -1.52 -1.76
C ASP A 28 -4.93 -1.47 -0.26
N ALA A 29 -4.32 -0.37 0.14
CA ALA A 29 -3.91 -0.07 1.49
C ALA A 29 -4.94 0.83 2.21
N SER A 30 -6.25 0.62 2.02
CA SER A 30 -7.30 1.44 2.64
C SER A 30 -7.23 1.59 4.18
N ARG A 31 -6.49 0.71 4.86
CA ARG A 31 -6.16 0.76 6.30
C ARG A 31 -4.64 0.68 6.56
N LEU A 32 -3.82 1.26 5.69
CA LEU A 32 -2.35 1.23 5.75
C LEU A 32 -1.81 1.55 7.15
N MET A 33 -2.27 2.65 7.75
CA MET A 33 -1.79 3.11 9.04
C MET A 33 -2.10 2.12 10.17
N ASN A 34 -3.25 1.44 10.11
CA ASN A 34 -3.60 0.41 11.09
C ASN A 34 -2.68 -0.80 10.98
N ALA A 35 -2.31 -1.20 9.76
CA ALA A 35 -1.39 -2.31 9.52
C ALA A 35 0.03 -1.97 9.98
N ALA A 36 0.51 -0.75 9.64
CA ALA A 36 1.82 -0.26 10.05
C ALA A 36 1.98 -0.21 11.58
N VAL A 37 0.98 0.34 12.30
CA VAL A 37 0.97 0.36 13.78
C VAL A 37 0.96 -1.04 14.37
N LYS A 38 0.20 -1.99 13.78
CA LYS A 38 0.14 -3.36 14.29
C LYS A 38 1.43 -4.16 14.07
N LEU A 39 2.19 -3.84 13.03
CA LEU A 39 3.46 -4.48 12.70
C LEU A 39 4.67 -3.77 13.31
N ASP A 40 4.48 -2.60 13.92
CA ASP A 40 5.55 -1.75 14.45
C ASP A 40 6.60 -1.36 13.39
N VAL A 41 6.12 -0.99 12.20
CA VAL A 41 6.94 -0.55 11.06
C VAL A 41 6.43 0.76 10.48
N SER A 42 7.26 1.43 9.69
CA SER A 42 6.80 2.61 8.96
C SER A 42 5.82 2.25 7.83
N PRO A 43 4.82 3.09 7.51
CA PRO A 43 3.95 2.87 6.36
C PRO A 43 4.72 2.73 5.03
N ALA A 44 5.84 3.46 4.89
CA ALA A 44 6.69 3.41 3.72
C ALA A 44 7.36 2.04 3.55
N GLU A 45 7.87 1.46 4.63
CA GLU A 45 8.47 0.12 4.63
C GLU A 45 7.45 -0.95 4.23
N LEU A 46 6.20 -0.83 4.69
CA LEU A 46 5.17 -1.82 4.39
C LEU A 46 4.77 -1.84 2.90
N VAL A 47 4.92 -0.72 2.20
CA VAL A 47 4.49 -0.54 0.81
C VAL A 47 5.64 -0.43 -0.19
N GLU A 48 6.88 -0.43 0.27
CA GLU A 48 8.10 -0.33 -0.55
C GLU A 48 8.11 -1.24 -1.79
N PRO A 49 7.68 -2.52 -1.72
CA PRO A 49 7.68 -3.38 -2.90
C PRO A 49 6.50 -3.18 -3.85
N CYS A 50 5.63 -2.20 -3.61
CA CYS A 50 4.42 -1.93 -4.39
C CYS A 50 4.64 -0.75 -5.37
N ASP A 51 3.96 -0.79 -6.51
CA ASP A 51 3.99 0.26 -7.52
C ASP A 51 2.90 1.32 -7.23
N PRO A 52 1.63 1.21 -7.69
CA PRO A 52 0.64 2.13 -7.21
C PRO A 52 0.11 1.63 -5.87
N VAL A 53 0.20 2.48 -4.86
CA VAL A 53 -0.44 2.30 -3.56
C VAL A 53 -1.67 3.18 -3.52
N LEU A 54 -2.83 2.58 -3.23
CA LEU A 54 -4.05 3.32 -2.91
C LEU A 54 -4.28 3.26 -1.41
N PHE A 55 -4.48 4.39 -0.74
CA PHE A 55 -4.89 4.38 0.67
C PHE A 55 -5.94 5.45 0.99
N CYS A 56 -6.74 5.20 2.01
CA CYS A 56 -7.89 6.03 2.35
C CYS A 56 -7.61 6.94 3.55
N LEU A 57 -8.12 8.18 3.48
CA LEU A 57 -8.10 9.14 4.57
C LEU A 57 -9.39 9.05 5.42
N SER A 58 -10.50 8.59 4.84
CA SER A 58 -11.82 8.60 5.49
C SER A 58 -12.18 7.36 6.32
N LYS A 59 -11.21 6.49 6.58
CA LYS A 59 -11.39 5.29 7.42
C LYS A 59 -10.77 5.51 8.81
N GLY A 60 -9.68 4.79 9.13
CA GLY A 60 -8.99 4.91 10.42
C GLY A 60 -8.38 6.29 10.70
N LEU A 61 -8.31 7.17 9.70
CA LEU A 61 -7.77 8.54 9.78
C LEU A 61 -8.85 9.63 9.90
N VAL A 62 -10.13 9.27 9.91
CA VAL A 62 -11.25 10.16 10.30
C VAL A 62 -11.43 11.41 9.41
N ALA A 63 -10.88 11.43 8.19
CA ALA A 63 -11.24 12.47 7.23
C ALA A 63 -12.71 12.32 6.78
N PRO A 64 -13.43 13.41 6.46
CA PRO A 64 -14.82 13.33 6.01
C PRO A 64 -14.98 12.54 4.70
N VAL A 65 -14.03 12.69 3.78
CA VAL A 65 -13.93 11.98 2.50
C VAL A 65 -12.48 12.05 2.03
N GLY A 66 -12.05 11.07 1.23
CA GLY A 66 -10.79 11.13 0.49
C GLY A 66 -9.99 9.84 0.47
N SER A 67 -9.30 9.63 -0.64
CA SER A 67 -8.30 8.60 -0.86
C SER A 67 -7.19 9.16 -1.74
N LEU A 68 -5.99 8.59 -1.62
CA LEU A 68 -4.82 8.95 -2.40
C LEU A 68 -4.36 7.74 -3.20
N ILE A 69 -3.89 7.99 -4.41
CA ILE A 69 -3.05 7.07 -5.18
C ILE A 69 -1.62 7.65 -5.18
N VAL A 70 -0.65 6.80 -4.89
CA VAL A 70 0.76 7.17 -4.76
C VAL A 70 1.56 6.23 -5.65
N ASP A 71 2.35 6.79 -6.55
CA ASP A 71 3.27 6.11 -7.47
C ASP A 71 4.25 7.19 -7.98
N THR A 72 5.12 6.83 -8.91
CA THR A 72 5.98 7.69 -9.72
C THR A 72 5.26 8.87 -10.37
N HIS A 73 5.99 9.95 -10.61
CA HIS A 73 5.45 11.15 -11.23
C HIS A 73 4.87 10.85 -12.62
N GLU A 74 5.56 10.02 -13.40
CA GLU A 74 5.14 9.55 -14.72
C GLU A 74 3.80 8.82 -14.66
N PHE A 75 3.61 7.93 -13.67
CA PHE A 75 2.35 7.23 -13.46
C PHE A 75 1.22 8.20 -13.11
N ILE A 76 1.46 9.12 -12.16
CA ILE A 76 0.45 10.09 -11.71
C ILE A 76 0.02 11.03 -12.84
N LEU A 77 0.90 11.35 -13.79
CA LEU A 77 0.54 12.11 -14.99
C LEU A 77 -0.43 11.36 -15.90
N GLN A 78 -0.33 10.03 -15.98
CA GLN A 78 -1.24 9.20 -16.77
C GLN A 78 -2.54 8.84 -16.03
N ALA A 79 -2.54 8.92 -14.70
CA ALA A 79 -3.69 8.60 -13.86
C ALA A 79 -4.74 9.73 -13.77
N LYS A 80 -4.55 10.84 -14.52
CA LYS A 80 -5.49 11.96 -14.66
C LYS A 80 -6.55 11.67 -15.71
#